data_AF-E0E353-F1
#
_entry.id   AF-E0E353-F1
#
_cell.length_a   1.000
_cell.length_b   1.000
_cell.length_c   1.000
_cell.angle_alpha   90.00
_cell.angle_beta   90.00
_cell.angle_gamma   90.00
#
_symmetry.space_group_name_H-M   'P 1'
#
loop_
_entity.id
_entity.type
_entity.pdbx_description
1 polymer ?
#
loop_
_entity_poly.entity_id
_entity_poly.type
_entity_poly.pdbx_seq_one_letter_code
_entity_poly.pdbx_strand_id
1 'polypeptide(L)' 'MDEMKKRGYKVSIEWRDKNYRGKKAEKYNNLEEININSPIYKEHNDEYLLECIENLRKKGIEL' A
#
# COMPACT_ATOMS: atom_id res chain seq x y z
N MET A 1 -8.38 4.06 5.63
CA MET A 1 -7.99 5.10 6.62
C MET A 1 -8.48 4.81 8.04
N ASP A 2 -9.62 4.13 8.19
CA ASP A 2 -10.19 3.80 9.51
C ASP A 2 -9.28 2.96 10.40
N GLU A 3 -8.61 1.94 9.84
CA GLU A 3 -7.63 1.13 10.60
C GLU A 3 -6.47 1.97 11.15
N MET A 4 -5.96 2.94 10.37
CA MET A 4 -4.91 3.85 10.85
C MET A 4 -5.42 4.71 12.02
N LYS A 5 -6.64 5.24 11.91
CA LYS A 5 -7.27 5.99 13.01
C LYS A 5 -7.43 5.11 14.25
N LYS A 6 -7.88 3.86 14.08
CA LYS A 6 -8.04 2.88 15.17
C LYS A 6 -6.72 2.59 15.89
N ARG A 7 -5.61 2.52 15.14
CA ARG A 7 -4.25 2.35 15.69
C ARG A 7 -3.64 3.63 16.29
N GLY A 8 -4.39 4.74 16.34
CA GLY A 8 -3.94 5.99 16.97
C GLY A 8 -3.14 6.93 16.06
N TYR A 9 -3.06 6.67 14.76
CA TYR A 9 -2.40 7.58 13.83
C TYR A 9 -3.21 8.86 13.61
N LYS A 10 -2.52 10.00 13.48
CA LYS A 10 -3.14 11.29 13.13
C LYS A 10 -3.45 11.34 11.63
N VAL A 11 -4.64 10.86 11.27
CA VAL A 11 -5.15 10.84 9.90
C VAL A 11 -5.67 12.23 9.49
N SER A 12 -5.12 12.78 8.40
CA SER A 12 -5.64 14.00 7.77
C SER A 12 -6.87 13.69 6.92
N ILE A 13 -7.82 14.62 6.79
CA ILE A 13 -9.06 14.39 6.04
C ILE A 13 -8.78 14.16 4.54
N GLU A 14 -7.76 14.84 4.01
CA GLU A 14 -7.31 14.79 2.62
C GLU A 14 -6.87 13.38 2.20
N TRP A 15 -6.43 12.55 3.15
CA TRP A 15 -6.02 11.16 2.87
C TRP A 15 -7.18 10.25 2.47
N ARG A 16 -8.43 10.69 2.65
CA ARG A 16 -9.61 9.97 2.17
C ARG A 16 -9.98 10.31 0.73
N ASP A 17 -9.42 11.36 0.16
CA ASP A 17 -9.64 11.72 -1.24
C ASP A 17 -8.74 10.84 -2.12
N LYS A 18 -9.35 10.03 -3.00
CA LYS A 18 -8.62 9.14 -3.94
C LYS A 18 -7.69 9.91 -4.89
N ASN A 19 -7.93 11.21 -5.07
CA ASN A 19 -7.16 12.07 -5.95
C ASN A 19 -6.01 12.80 -5.23
N TYR A 20 -5.93 12.72 -3.89
CA TYR A 20 -4.89 13.39 -3.12
C TYR A 20 -3.51 12.74 -3.34
N ARG A 21 -2.49 13.56 -3.63
CA ARG A 21 -1.13 13.11 -3.97
C ARG A 21 -0.06 13.57 -2.97
N GLY A 22 -0.47 13.98 -1.78
CA GLY A 22 0.42 14.57 -0.78
C GLY A 22 0.48 16.09 -0.88
N LYS A 23 1.36 16.71 -0.09
CA LYS A 23 1.43 18.17 0.06
C LYS A 23 2.15 18.91 -1.07
N LYS A 24 3.02 18.20 -1.80
CA LYS A 24 3.91 18.79 -2.82
C LYS A 24 3.43 18.56 -4.25
N ALA A 25 2.71 17.47 -4.50
CA ALA A 25 2.24 17.12 -5.82
C ALA A 25 0.81 17.61 -6.02
N GLU A 26 0.48 18.02 -7.24
CA GLU A 26 -0.88 18.36 -7.61
C GLU A 26 -1.79 17.14 -7.52
N LYS A 27 -3.04 17.38 -7.09
CA LYS A 27 -4.06 16.34 -7.04
C LYS A 27 -4.41 15.88 -8.47
N TYR A 28 -4.88 14.66 -8.59
CA TYR A 28 -5.53 14.25 -9.83
C TYR A 28 -6.87 14.97 -10.00
N ASN A 29 -7.31 15.14 -11.25
CA ASN A 29 -8.65 15.66 -11.53
C ASN A 29 -9.71 14.60 -11.26
N ASN A 30 -9.50 13.40 -11.81
CA ASN A 30 -10.28 12.20 -11.51
C ASN A 30 -9.45 10.97 -11.85
N LEU A 31 -9.07 10.18 -10.84
CA LEU A 31 -8.43 8.88 -11.07
C LEU A 31 -9.50 7.86 -11.47
N GLU A 32 -9.40 7.36 -12.69
CA GLU A 32 -10.32 6.35 -13.23
C GLU A 32 -10.14 5.01 -12.53
N GLU A 33 -11.25 4.32 -12.33
CA GLU A 33 -11.25 2.95 -11.82
C GLU A 33 -11.02 1.98 -12.97
N ILE A 34 -10.05 1.09 -12.80
CA ILE A 34 -9.70 0.07 -13.77
C ILE A 34 -9.86 -1.31 -13.13
N ASN A 35 -10.34 -2.28 -13.92
CA ASN A 35 -10.35 -3.67 -13.49
C ASN A 35 -8.92 -4.21 -13.60
N ILE A 36 -8.39 -4.70 -12.49
CA ILE A 36 -7.02 -5.21 -12.39
C ILE A 36 -7.05 -6.71 -12.09
N ASN A 37 -6.19 -7.44 -12.79
CA ASN A 37 -5.98 -8.85 -12.52
C ASN A 37 -5.09 -9.04 -11.29
N SER A 38 -5.23 -10.17 -10.62
CA SER A 38 -4.36 -10.57 -9.52
C SER A 38 -3.28 -11.54 -10.02
N PRO A 39 -2.00 -11.34 -9.67
CA PRO A 39 -1.47 -10.24 -8.87
C PRO A 39 -1.34 -8.92 -9.66
N ILE A 40 -1.46 -7.79 -8.96
CA ILE A 40 -1.32 -6.45 -9.56
C ILE A 40 0.11 -6.23 -10.08
N TYR A 41 1.09 -6.76 -9.36
CA TYR A 41 2.52 -6.65 -9.65
C TYR A 41 3.03 -8.00 -10.15
N LYS A 42 3.77 -7.98 -11.27
CA LYS A 42 4.21 -9.21 -11.95
C LYS A 42 5.23 -9.98 -11.12
N GLU A 43 6.01 -9.26 -10.33
CA GLU A 43 7.00 -9.79 -9.41
C GLU A 43 6.38 -10.54 -8.24
N HIS A 44 5.09 -10.35 -7.93
CA HIS A 44 4.41 -11.08 -6.84
C HIS A 44 4.07 -12.53 -7.24
N ASN A 45 5.10 -13.30 -7.54
CA ASN A 45 5.06 -14.74 -7.76
C ASN A 45 5.54 -15.50 -6.51
N ASP A 46 5.53 -16.83 -6.57
CA ASP A 46 5.93 -17.68 -5.45
C ASP A 46 7.41 -17.51 -5.07
N GLU A 47 8.29 -17.24 -6.04
CA GLU A 47 9.72 -16.99 -5.79
C GLU A 47 9.92 -15.72 -4.96
N TYR A 48 9.21 -14.64 -5.29
CA TYR A 48 9.24 -13.39 -4.53
C TYR A 48 8.68 -13.55 -3.12
N LEU A 49 7.63 -14.36 -2.96
CA LEU A 49 7.10 -14.68 -1.63
C LEU A 49 8.15 -15.39 -0.76
N LEU A 50 8.86 -16.38 -1.31
CA LEU A 50 9.93 -17.08 -0.60
C LEU A 50 11.07 -16.13 -0.22
N GLU A 51 11.46 -15.22 -1.12
CA GLU A 51 12.47 -14.20 -0.84
C GLU A 51 12.03 -13.30 0.33
N CYS A 52 10.77 -12.86 0.34
CA CYS A 52 10.22 -12.04 1.41
C CYS A 52 10.26 -12.76 2.77
N ILE A 53 9.86 -14.03 2.82
CA ILE A 53 9.90 -14.85 4.04
C ILE A 53 11.35 -14.98 4.53
N GLU A 54 12.29 -15.26 3.63
CA GLU A 54 13.70 -15.38 3.99
C GLU A 54 14.28 -14.07 4.51
N ASN A 55 13.88 -12.94 3.92
CA ASN A 55 14.26 -11.61 4.37
C ASN A 55 13.72 -11.30 5.78
N LEU A 56 12.50 -11.74 6.10
CA LEU A 56 11.94 -11.61 7.45
C LEU A 56 12.73 -12.47 8.46
N ARG A 57 13.01 -13.73 8.12
CA ARG A 57 13.82 -14.62 8.96
C ARG A 57 15.21 -14.05 9.24
N LYS A 58 15.87 -13.47 8.22
CA LYS A 58 17.18 -12.79 8.37
C LYS A 58 17.13 -11.58 9.30
N LYS A 59 15.97 -10.94 9.43
CA LYS A 59 15.74 -9.82 10.37
C LYS A 59 15.35 -10.30 11.76
N GLY A 60 15.31 -11.61 12.01
CA GLY A 60 14.88 -12.19 13.29
C GLY A 60 13.37 -12.08 13.52
N ILE A 61 12.58 -11.95 12.44
CA ILE A 61 11.11 -11.90 12.52
C ILE A 61 10.58 -13.31 12.31
N GLU A 62 9.89 -13.85 13.32
CA GLU A 62 9.17 -15.12 13.25
C GLU A 62 7.78 -14.90 12.62
N LEU A 63 7.35 -15.86 11.79
CA LEU A 63 6.09 -15.83 11.04
C LEU A 63 5.08 -16.83 11.60
#